data_AF-A0A0D6AVS2-F1
#
_entry.id   AF-A0A0D6AVS2-F1
#
_cell.length_a   1.000
_cell.length_b   1.000
_cell.length_c   1.000
_cell.angle_alpha   90.00
_cell.angle_beta   90.00
_cell.angle_gamma   90.00
#
_symmetry.space_group_name_H-M   'P 1'
#
loop_
_entity.id
_entity.type
_entity.pdbx_description
1 polymer ?
#
loop_
_entity_poly.entity_id
_entity_poly.type
_entity_poly.pdbx_seq_one_letter_code
_entity_poly.pdbx_strand_id
1 'polypeptide(L)' 'MAKKAVKSMRGIGESYDQVKQRYSICLTPTAHEKLKYFAQKKGVSLSELIEKIARTTIFLD' A
#
# COMPACT_ATOMS: atom_id res chain seq x y z
N MET A 1 20.85 12.10 -19.82
CA MET A 1 19.72 12.38 -18.91
C MET A 1 19.96 11.67 -17.59
N ALA A 2 20.21 12.42 -16.50
CA ALA A 2 20.49 11.85 -15.19
C ALA A 2 19.20 11.35 -14.53
N LYS A 3 19.14 10.04 -14.19
CA LYS A 3 18.05 9.46 -13.41
C LYS A 3 18.08 10.07 -12.00
N LYS A 4 17.01 10.78 -11.63
CA LYS A 4 16.83 11.40 -10.32
C LYS A 4 16.88 10.31 -9.24
N ALA A 5 17.94 10.32 -8.42
CA ALA A 5 18.09 9.37 -7.33
C ALA A 5 17.00 9.61 -6.27
N VAL A 6 16.11 8.63 -6.10
CA VAL A 6 15.09 8.64 -5.04
C VAL A 6 15.79 8.34 -3.72
N LYS A 7 16.21 9.39 -3.00
CA LYS A 7 16.73 9.30 -1.64
C LYS A 7 15.58 9.00 -0.67
N SER A 8 15.23 7.72 -0.51
CA SER A 8 14.74 7.17 0.76
C SER A 8 14.61 5.65 0.67
N MET A 9 15.73 4.93 0.67
CA MET A 9 15.78 3.48 0.92
C MET A 9 16.82 3.17 1.98
N ARG A 10 16.77 3.87 3.11
CA ARG A 10 17.55 3.51 4.30
C ARG A 10 16.59 2.90 5.32
N GLY A 11 16.61 1.56 5.43
CA GLY A 11 16.04 0.83 6.57
C GLY A 11 14.67 0.18 6.38
N ILE A 12 14.07 0.19 5.19
CA ILE A 12 12.78 -0.48 4.96
C ILE A 12 13.05 -1.79 4.23
N GLY A 13 13.12 -2.86 5.01
CA GLY A 13 13.14 -4.22 4.48
C GLY A 13 11.77 -4.55 3.91
N GLU A 14 11.61 -4.32 2.62
CA GLU A 14 10.68 -5.03 1.73
C GLU A 14 11.12 -4.71 0.30
N SER A 15 11.91 -5.63 -0.29
CA SER A 15 12.37 -5.56 -1.67
C SER A 15 11.19 -5.75 -2.63
N TYR A 16 10.39 -4.71 -2.81
CA TYR A 16 9.38 -4.69 -3.86
C TYR A 16 10.07 -4.49 -5.22
N ASP A 17 9.72 -5.34 -6.19
CA ASP A 17 10.24 -5.31 -7.58
C ASP A 17 10.06 -3.95 -8.27
N GLN A 18 9.07 -3.17 -7.83
CA GLN A 18 8.74 -1.86 -8.38
C GLN A 18 8.59 -0.80 -7.29
N VAL A 19 9.02 0.43 -7.59
CA VAL A 19 8.82 1.60 -6.73
C VAL A 19 7.34 1.98 -6.72
N LYS A 20 6.78 2.23 -5.53
CA LYS A 20 5.38 2.65 -5.38
C LYS A 20 5.08 3.89 -6.22
N GLN A 21 4.04 3.81 -7.05
CA GLN A 21 3.50 4.95 -7.80
C GLN A 21 2.19 5.43 -7.17
N ARG A 22 1.88 6.72 -7.32
CA ARG A 22 0.64 7.30 -6.79
C ARG A 22 -0.49 7.08 -7.79
N TYR A 23 -1.49 6.30 -7.38
CA TYR A 23 -2.76 6.16 -8.10
C TYR A 23 -3.89 6.76 -7.27
N SER A 24 -4.84 7.42 -7.93
CA SER A 24 -6.07 7.91 -7.31
C SER A 24 -7.20 6.99 -7.70
N ILE A 25 -7.95 6.50 -6.71
CA ILE A 25 -9.15 5.69 -6.92
C ILE A 25 -10.35 6.33 -6.23
N CYS A 26 -11.52 6.23 -6.84
CA CYS A 26 -12.77 6.67 -6.24
C CYS A 26 -13.38 5.49 -5.47
N LEU A 27 -13.73 5.72 -4.21
CA LEU A 27 -14.34 4.72 -3.32
C LEU A 27 -15.58 5.33 -2.67
N THR A 28 -16.56 4.49 -2.34
CA THR A 28 -17.65 4.92 -1.47
C THR A 28 -17.11 5.19 -0.06
N PRO A 29 -17.71 6.12 0.71
CA PRO A 29 -17.24 6.43 2.06
C PRO A 29 -17.22 5.19 2.96
N THR A 30 -18.25 4.34 2.86
CA THR A 30 -18.35 3.07 3.59
C THR A 30 -17.20 2.11 3.25
N ALA A 31 -16.81 2.02 1.98
CA ALA A 31 -15.70 1.16 1.58
C ALA A 31 -14.36 1.68 2.13
N HIS A 32 -14.15 3.00 2.07
CA HIS A 32 -12.95 3.62 2.62
C HIS A 32 -12.81 3.41 4.13
N GLU A 33 -13.90 3.57 4.89
CA GLU A 33 -13.89 3.33 6.34
C GLU A 33 -13.61 1.87 6.70
N LYS A 34 -14.22 0.92 5.98
CA LYS A 34 -13.94 -0.52 6.17
C LYS A 34 -12.47 -0.85 5.89
N LEU A 35 -11.92 -0.37 4.78
CA LEU A 35 -10.49 -0.57 4.45
C LEU A 35 -9.58 0.03 5.52
N LYS A 36 -9.91 1.22 6.03
CA LYS A 36 -9.17 1.86 7.13
C LYS A 36 -9.25 1.04 8.42
N TYR A 37 -10.41 0.46 8.73
CA TYR A 37 -10.57 -0.43 9.88
C TYR A 37 -9.70 -1.68 9.75
N PHE A 38 -9.73 -2.36 8.60
CA PHE A 38 -8.90 -3.55 8.36
C PHE A 38 -7.40 -3.25 8.37
N ALA A 39 -6.99 -2.10 7.84
CA ALA A 39 -5.60 -1.65 7.87
C ALA A 39 -5.12 -1.46 9.31
N GLN A 40 -5.92 -0.78 10.14
CA GLN A 40 -5.63 -0.60 11.58
C GLN A 40 -5.58 -1.94 12.32
N LYS A 41 -6.55 -2.83 12.09
CA LYS A 41 -6.61 -4.16 12.72
C LYS A 41 -5.36 -5.00 12.43
N LYS A 42 -4.76 -4.82 11.26
CA LYS A 42 -3.54 -5.55 10.84
C LYS A 42 -2.24 -4.77 11.09
N GLY A 43 -2.33 -3.55 11.64
CA GLY A 43 -1.16 -2.70 11.89
C GLY A 43 -0.41 -2.25 10.65
N VAL A 44 -1.08 -2.21 9.48
CA VAL A 44 -0.48 -1.81 8.19
C VAL A 44 -1.10 -0.53 7.66
N SER A 45 -0.41 0.14 6.75
CA SER A 45 -0.96 1.29 6.03
C SER A 45 -2.04 0.85 5.02
N LEU A 46 -2.99 1.74 4.70
CA LEU A 46 -4.07 1.44 3.76
C LEU A 46 -3.56 1.06 2.36
N SER A 47 -2.52 1.74 1.86
CA SER A 47 -1.87 1.40 0.59
C SER A 47 -1.26 -0.01 0.61
N GLU A 48 -0.68 -0.40 1.74
CA GLU A 48 -0.05 -1.71 1.90
C GLU A 48 -1.08 -2.82 2.06
N LEU A 49 -2.20 -2.54 2.71
CA LEU A 49 -3.35 -3.43 2.73
C LEU A 49 -3.84 -3.72 1.30
N ILE A 50 -4.01 -2.67 0.48
CA ILE A 50 -4.47 -2.81 -0.91
C ILE A 50 -3.47 -3.63 -1.74
N GLU A 51 -2.18 -3.38 -1.59
CA GLU A 51 -1.14 -4.17 -2.28
C GLU A 51 -1.15 -5.64 -1.84
N LYS A 52 -1.29 -5.91 -0.53
CA LYS A 52 -1.34 -7.27 0.01
C LYS A 52 -2.61 -8.02 -0.42
N ILE A 53 -3.75 -7.32 -0.56
CA ILE A 53 -4.99 -7.89 -1.13
C ILE A 53 -4.78 -8.21 -2.62
N ALA A 54 -4.25 -7.26 -3.40
CA ALA A 54 -4.05 -7.43 -4.84
C ALA A 54 -3.04 -8.55 -5.16
N ARG A 55 -2.08 -8.81 -4.27
CA ARG A 55 -1.11 -9.91 -4.36
C ARG A 55 -1.56 -11.19 -3.65
N THR A 56 -2.86 -11.31 -3.32
CA THR A 56 -3.46 -12.49 -2.64
C THR A 56 -2.73 -12.94 -1.36
N THR A 57 -2.00 -12.01 -0.72
CA THR A 57 -1.26 -12.26 0.51
C THR A 57 -2.17 -12.15 1.73
N ILE A 58 -3.26 -11.39 1.62
CA ILE A 58 -4.27 -11.20 2.67
C ILE A 58 -5.66 -11.32 2.08
N PHE A 59 -6.51 -12.12 2.71
CA PHE A 59 -7.95 -12.13 2.47
C PHE A 59 -8.67 -11.26 3.52
N LEU A 60 -9.70 -10.54 3.07
CA LEU A 60 -10.66 -9.87 3.93
C LEU A 60 -11.77 -10.89 4.20
N ASP A 61 -11.76 -11.49 5.39
CA ASP A 61 -12.85 -12.29 5.94
C ASP A 61 -13.81 -11.38 6.73
#